data_AF-A0A0D0BLZ1-F1
#
_entry.id   AF-A0A0D0BLZ1-F1
#
_cell.length_a   1.000
_cell.length_b   1.000
_cell.length_c   1.000
_cell.angle_alpha   90.00
_cell.angle_beta   90.00
_cell.angle_gamma   90.00
#
_symmetry.space_group_name_H-M   'P 1'
#
loop_
_entity.id
_entity.type
_entity.pdbx_description
1 polymer ?
#
loop_
_entity_poly.entity_id
_entity_poly.type
_entity_poly.pdbx_seq_one_letter_code
_entity_poly.pdbx_strand_id
1 'polypeptide(L)'
;NALSSKQPQIFTWPNVEKALFLWVMHMEQKGEQVNGPMPKEKRSWFEVLFNVPEEEQLSGEGWIASFCWAYKICEFHRHGEAGSVDLAAVEKERKCCQDILSKFEPRD
;
A
#
# COMPACT_ATOMS: atom_id res chain seq x y z
N ASN A 1 -13.81 -11.83 34.82
CA ASN A 1 -12.62 -12.14 33.98
C ASN A 1 -13.00 -12.06 32.51
N ALA A 2 -12.99 -10.84 31.95
CA ALA A 2 -13.22 -10.61 30.53
C ALA A 2 -11.88 -10.70 29.79
N LEU A 3 -11.47 -11.91 29.41
CA LEU A 3 -10.34 -12.08 28.50
C LEU A 3 -10.83 -11.73 27.10
N SER A 4 -10.37 -10.57 26.62
CA SER A 4 -10.53 -10.09 25.26
C SER A 4 -10.20 -11.21 24.27
N SER A 5 -11.24 -11.81 23.68
CA SER A 5 -11.15 -12.79 22.61
C SER A 5 -10.79 -12.07 21.31
N LYS A 6 -9.55 -11.59 21.22
CA LYS A 6 -8.96 -11.23 19.94
C LYS A 6 -8.76 -12.56 19.20
N GLN A 7 -9.62 -12.84 18.23
CA GLN A 7 -9.42 -14.00 17.36
C GLN A 7 -8.02 -13.88 16.75
N PRO A 8 -7.10 -14.84 16.96
CA PRO A 8 -5.89 -14.88 16.17
C PRO A 8 -6.36 -15.04 14.73
N GLN A 9 -6.14 -14.01 13.92
CA GLN A 9 -6.45 -14.06 12.50
C GLN A 9 -5.58 -15.17 11.94
N ILE A 10 -6.20 -16.32 11.63
CA ILE A 10 -5.48 -17.54 11.27
C ILE A 10 -4.88 -17.31 9.88
N PHE A 11 -3.70 -16.71 9.86
CA PHE A 11 -2.80 -16.82 8.74
C PHE A 11 -1.99 -18.08 9.01
N THR A 12 -2.39 -19.16 8.36
CA THR A 12 -1.94 -20.54 8.62
C THR A 12 -0.41 -20.71 8.60
N TRP A 13 0.33 -19.76 8.00
CA TRP A 13 1.78 -19.84 7.82
C TRP A 13 2.50 -18.51 8.13
N PRO A 14 3.02 -18.32 9.35
CA PRO A 14 3.67 -17.05 9.75
C PRO A 14 4.95 -16.75 8.96
N ASN A 15 5.61 -17.76 8.38
CA ASN A 15 6.79 -17.58 7.54
C ASN A 15 6.43 -17.01 6.16
N VAL A 16 5.37 -17.54 5.54
CA VAL A 16 4.81 -17.03 4.28
C VAL A 16 4.34 -15.58 4.47
N GLU A 17 3.65 -15.31 5.58
CA GLU A 17 3.16 -13.98 5.93
C GLU A 17 4.29 -12.96 6.07
N LYS A 18 5.33 -13.29 6.85
CA LYS A 18 6.51 -12.43 7.03
C LYS A 18 7.24 -12.18 5.72
N ALA A 19 7.41 -13.21 4.90
CA ALA A 19 8.04 -13.07 3.59
C ALA A 19 7.23 -12.16 2.66
N LEU A 20 5.90 -12.29 2.68
CA LEU A 20 4.98 -11.45 1.92
C LEU A 20 5.05 -9.99 2.38
N PHE A 21 5.04 -9.74 3.69
CA PHE A 21 5.17 -8.40 4.25
C PHE A 21 6.51 -7.75 3.88
N LEU A 22 7.62 -8.47 4.05
CA LEU A 22 8.96 -7.99 3.67
C LEU A 22 9.04 -7.66 2.17
N TRP A 23 8.39 -8.45 1.33
CA TRP A 23 8.31 -8.17 -0.09
C TRP A 23 7.53 -6.90 -0.39
N VAL A 24 6.36 -6.68 0.24
CA VAL A 24 5.60 -5.43 0.07
C VAL A 24 6.44 -4.22 0.48
N MET A 25 7.07 -4.27 1.66
CA MET A 25 7.95 -3.19 2.14
C MET A 25 9.09 -2.89 1.16
N HIS A 26 9.69 -3.92 0.57
CA HIS A 26 10.75 -3.76 -0.43
C HIS A 26 10.24 -3.07 -1.70
N MET A 27 9.05 -3.42 -2.17
CA MET A 27 8.44 -2.80 -3.35
C MET A 27 8.10 -1.32 -3.10
N GLU A 28 7.55 -1.00 -1.93
CA GLU A 28 7.26 0.38 -1.53
C GLU A 28 8.54 1.23 -1.43
N GLN A 29 9.62 0.69 -0.85
CA GLN A 29 10.92 1.36 -0.80
C GLN A 29 11.50 1.63 -2.20
N LYS A 30 11.26 0.72 -3.15
CA LYS A 30 11.66 0.89 -4.55
C LYS A 30 10.79 1.91 -5.30
N GLY A 31 9.71 2.38 -4.68
CA GLY A 31 8.75 3.31 -5.27
C GLY A 31 7.77 2.65 -6.25
N GLU A 32 7.72 1.32 -6.28
CA GLU A 32 6.80 0.53 -7.10
C GLU A 32 5.47 0.31 -6.35
N GLN A 33 4.36 0.36 -7.08
CA GLN A 33 3.03 0.18 -6.49
C GLN A 33 2.66 -1.30 -6.46
N VAL A 34 2.31 -1.79 -5.27
CA VAL A 34 1.77 -3.14 -5.09
C VAL A 34 0.25 -3.08 -5.29
N ASN A 35 -0.22 -3.57 -6.43
CA ASN A 35 -1.64 -3.65 -6.75
C ASN A 35 -2.31 -4.85 -6.07
N GLY A 36 -3.63 -4.77 -5.83
CA GLY A 36 -4.43 -5.82 -5.17
C GLY A 36 -4.21 -7.28 -5.61
N PRO A 37 -4.04 -7.62 -6.91
CA PRO A 37 -3.78 -9.01 -7.31
C PRO A 37 -2.32 -9.47 -7.09
N MET A 38 -1.36 -8.56 -6.89
CA MET A 38 0.06 -8.94 -6.80
C MET A 38 0.41 -9.72 -5.52
N PRO A 39 -0.11 -9.36 -4.32
CA PRO A 39 0.08 -10.16 -3.11
C PRO A 39 -0.44 -11.60 -3.24
N LYS A 40 -1.49 -11.82 -4.04
CA LYS A 40 -2.06 -13.16 -4.28
C LYS A 40 -1.06 -14.05 -5.01
N GLU A 41 -0.56 -13.58 -6.15
CA GLU A 41 0.43 -14.30 -6.95
C GLU A 41 1.72 -14.51 -6.17
N LYS A 42 2.18 -13.48 -5.45
CA LYS A 42 3.42 -13.56 -4.68
C LYS A 42 3.31 -14.54 -3.52
N ARG A 43 2.14 -14.63 -2.88
CA ARG A 43 1.89 -15.61 -1.83
C ARG A 43 1.96 -17.03 -2.37
N SER A 44 1.33 -17.33 -3.51
CA SER A 44 1.42 -18.66 -4.15
C SER A 44 2.87 -19.08 -4.37
N TRP A 45 3.70 -18.15 -4.86
CA TRP A 45 5.16 -18.37 -4.98
C TRP A 45 5.84 -18.69 -3.64
N PHE A 46 5.48 -18.00 -2.56
CA PHE A 46 6.02 -18.29 -1.24
C PHE A 46 5.52 -19.62 -0.68
N GLU A 47 4.26 -19.98 -0.90
CA GLU A 47 3.69 -21.26 -0.48
C GLU A 47 4.42 -22.44 -1.14
N VAL A 48 4.75 -22.32 -2.44
CA VAL A 48 5.61 -23.29 -3.13
C VAL A 48 7.02 -23.31 -2.54
N LEU A 49 7.63 -22.14 -2.30
CA LEU A 49 8.99 -22.04 -1.77
C LEU A 49 9.12 -22.62 -0.35
N PHE A 50 8.10 -22.43 0.48
CA PHE A 50 8.03 -22.94 1.86
C PHE A 50 7.48 -24.36 1.94
N ASN A 51 7.20 -25.02 0.81
CA ASN A 51 6.63 -26.37 0.73
C ASN A 51 5.32 -26.52 1.54
N VAL A 52 4.45 -25.50 1.45
CA VAL A 52 3.15 -25.53 2.12
C VAL A 52 2.23 -26.56 1.43
N PRO A 53 1.67 -27.53 2.19
CA PRO A 53 0.72 -28.50 1.65
C PRO A 53 -0.47 -27.82 0.98
N GLU A 54 -0.95 -28.35 -0.15
CA GLU A 54 -2.08 -27.77 -0.90
C GLU A 54 -3.35 -27.63 -0.05
N GLU A 55 -3.57 -28.54 0.90
CA GLU A 55 -4.66 -28.51 1.88
C GLU A 55 -4.62 -27.32 2.85
N GLU A 56 -3.43 -26.73 3.07
CA GLU A 56 -3.24 -25.57 3.95
C GLU A 56 -3.07 -24.25 3.18
N GLN A 57 -3.01 -24.31 1.84
CA GLN A 57 -2.92 -23.14 0.99
C GLN A 57 -4.24 -22.35 1.04
N LEU A 58 -4.11 -21.03 1.16
CA LEU A 58 -5.30 -20.18 1.17
C LEU A 58 -5.84 -20.00 -0.25
N SER A 59 -6.74 -20.88 -0.64
CA SER A 59 -7.53 -20.74 -1.87
C SER A 59 -8.62 -19.68 -1.69
N GLY A 60 -8.31 -18.42 -2.01
CA GLY A 60 -9.29 -17.33 -2.03
C GLY A 60 -8.67 -15.93 -1.90
N GLU A 61 -9.48 -14.89 -2.09
CA GLU A 61 -9.06 -13.47 -1.97
C GLU A 61 -9.45 -12.84 -0.63
N GLY A 62 -10.27 -13.51 0.18
CA GLY A 62 -10.78 -12.97 1.45
C GLY A 62 -9.69 -12.64 2.48
N TRP A 63 -8.51 -13.27 2.37
CA TRP A 63 -7.38 -12.98 3.24
C TRP A 63 -6.64 -11.69 2.86
N ILE A 64 -6.77 -11.20 1.62
CA ILE A 64 -6.01 -10.03 1.13
C ILE A 64 -6.44 -8.79 1.91
N ALA A 65 -7.74 -8.56 2.06
CA ALA A 65 -8.27 -7.44 2.84
C ALA A 65 -7.83 -7.50 4.32
N SER A 66 -7.84 -8.71 4.90
CA SER A 66 -7.36 -8.97 6.25
C SER A 66 -5.86 -8.66 6.42
N PHE A 67 -5.04 -9.08 5.45
CA PHE A 67 -3.61 -8.84 5.41
C PHE A 67 -3.29 -7.36 5.27
N CYS A 68 -3.93 -6.66 4.32
CA CYS A 68 -3.73 -5.23 4.15
C CYS A 68 -4.11 -4.45 5.41
N TRP A 69 -5.21 -4.82 6.06
CA TRP A 69 -5.62 -4.21 7.32
C TRP A 69 -4.63 -4.48 8.47
N ALA A 70 -4.17 -5.72 8.62
CA ALA A 70 -3.23 -6.12 9.68
C ALA A 70 -1.88 -5.39 9.57
N TYR A 71 -1.37 -5.24 8.36
CA TYR A 71 -0.08 -4.59 8.09
C TYR A 71 -0.18 -3.11 7.74
N LYS A 72 -1.38 -2.52 7.82
CA LYS A 72 -1.65 -1.12 7.45
C LYS A 72 -1.15 -0.77 6.04
N ILE A 73 -1.24 -1.73 5.13
CA ILE A 73 -0.93 -1.54 3.71
C ILE A 73 -2.12 -0.81 3.10
N CYS A 74 -1.90 0.44 2.72
CA CYS A 74 -2.92 1.26 2.08
C CYS A 74 -2.74 1.22 0.56
N GLU A 75 -3.85 1.12 -0.17
CA GLU A 75 -3.84 1.31 -1.62
C GLU A 75 -3.63 2.81 -1.91
N PHE A 76 -2.47 3.16 -2.42
CA PHE A 76 -2.18 4.54 -2.83
C PHE A 76 -2.48 4.71 -4.31
N HIS A 77 -3.52 5.47 -4.63
CA HIS A 77 -3.76 5.92 -6.01
C HIS A 77 -2.81 7.09 -6.30
N ARG A 78 -1.80 6.88 -7.16
CA ARG A 78 -0.99 8.00 -7.66
C ARG A 78 -1.77 8.70 -8.77
N HIS A 79 -2.18 9.95 -8.53
CA HIS A 79 -2.64 10.82 -9.60
C HIS A 79 -1.44 11.15 -10.49
N GLY A 80 -1.47 10.64 -11.73
CA GLY A 80 -0.37 10.69 -12.71
C GLY A 80 -0.10 12.07 -13.31
N GLU A 81 -0.37 13.16 -12.60
CA GLU A 81 -0.21 14.52 -13.13
C GLU A 81 1.17 15.12 -12.81
N ALA A 82 1.88 14.60 -11.82
CA ALA A 82 3.12 15.21 -11.33
C ALA A 82 4.28 15.23 -12.35
N GLY A 83 4.29 14.31 -13.33
CA GLY A 83 5.36 14.17 -14.31
C GLY A 83 5.14 14.88 -15.65
N SER A 84 3.90 15.30 -15.95
CA SER A 84 3.52 15.89 -17.25
C SER A 84 3.35 17.42 -17.20
N VAL A 85 3.57 18.02 -16.03
CA VAL A 85 3.35 19.44 -15.81
C VAL A 85 4.60 20.24 -16.19
N ASP A 86 4.44 21.24 -17.04
CA ASP A 86 5.48 22.20 -17.37
C ASP A 86 5.81 23.07 -16.16
N LEU A 87 6.97 22.82 -15.55
CA LEU A 87 7.44 23.54 -14.36
C LEU A 87 7.63 25.04 -14.62
N ALA A 88 7.92 25.45 -15.86
CA ALA A 88 8.04 26.86 -16.21
C ALA A 88 6.66 27.55 -16.22
N ALA A 89 5.63 26.87 -16.72
CA ALA A 89 4.25 27.34 -16.66
C ALA A 89 3.75 27.43 -15.21
N VAL A 90 4.07 26.45 -14.36
CA VAL A 90 3.71 26.46 -12.93
C VAL A 90 4.37 27.61 -12.18
N GLU A 91 5.67 27.87 -12.40
CA GLU A 91 6.35 28.99 -11.72
C GLU A 91 5.77 30.34 -12.16
N LYS A 92 5.38 30.47 -13.43
CA LYS A 92 4.71 31.67 -13.94
C LYS A 92 3.35 31.88 -13.27
N GLU A 93 2.53 30.83 -13.20
CA GLU A 93 1.23 30.90 -12.52
C GLU A 93 1.39 31.15 -11.01
N ARG A 94 2.39 30.54 -10.37
CA ARG A 94 2.67 30.77 -8.95
C ARG A 94 2.99 32.25 -8.67
N LYS A 95 3.78 32.89 -9.53
CA LYS A 95 4.04 34.34 -9.44
C LYS A 95 2.78 35.17 -9.68
N CYS A 96 1.98 34.83 -10.68
CA CYS A 96 0.70 35.48 -10.95
C CYS A 96 -0.23 35.43 -9.72
N CYS A 97 -0.37 34.26 -9.10
CA CYS A 97 -1.14 34.09 -7.88
C CYS A 97 -0.56 34.88 -6.71
N GLN A 98 0.77 34.93 -6.54
CA GLN A 98 1.41 35.77 -5.50
C GLN A 98 1.13 37.25 -5.72
N ASP A 99 1.17 37.73 -6.96
CA ASP A 99 0.87 39.13 -7.31
C ASP A 99 -0.61 39.47 -7.10
N ILE A 100 -1.52 38.51 -7.27
CA ILE A 100 -2.93 38.69 -6.95
C ILE A 100 -3.14 38.71 -5.45
N LEU A 101 -2.52 37.78 -4.72
CA LEU A 101 -2.64 37.65 -3.26
C LEU A 101 -2.02 38.84 -2.51
N SER A 102 -0.96 39.45 -3.03
CA SER A 102 -0.32 40.63 -2.41
C SER A 102 -1.23 41.86 -2.36
N LYS A 103 -2.34 41.87 -3.11
CA LYS A 103 -3.35 42.94 -3.10
C LYS A 103 -4.34 42.82 -1.94
N PHE A 104 -4.32 41.69 -1.22
CA PHE A 104 -5.21 41.43 -0.10
C PHE A 104 -4.38 41.39 1.18
N GLU A 105 -4.87 42.06 2.23
CA GLU A 105 -4.25 41.95 3.55
C GLU A 105 -4.48 40.52 4.10
N PRO A 106 -3.45 39.87 4.67
CA PRO A 106 -3.64 38.60 5.37
C PRO A 106 -4.62 38.83 6.52
N ARG A 107 -5.75 38.14 6.49
CA ARG A 107 -6.74 38.20 7.57
C ARG A 107 -6.53 36.99 8.47
N ASP A 108 -6.11 37.22 9.70
CA ASP A 108 -6.10 36.24 10.80
C ASP A 108 -7.53 35.76 11.14
#